data_AF-A0A9N9EHF3-F1
#
_entry.id   AF-A0A9N9EHF3-F1
#
_cell.length_a   1.000
_cell.length_b   1.000
_cell.length_c   1.000
_cell.angle_alpha   90.00
_cell.angle_beta   90.00
_cell.angle_gamma   90.00
#
_symmetry.space_group_name_H-M   'P 1'
#
loop_
_entity.id
_entity.type
_entity.pdbx_description
1 polymer ?
#
loop_
_entity_poly.entity_id
_entity_poly.type
_entity_poly.pdbx_seq_one_letter_code
_entity_poly.pdbx_strand_id
1 'polypeptide(L)'
;MLIHQSTKFINISSVRFLSTTLPKAVSLARPTSPESAKSTPYDSSQHQNKEENSFPLSPNFGKNQHLPIDDEFKESLKKILFNFNAPIRYSFAYGSGVFPQKGYELEPKPMVDFIFAVSHPQHWHSLNLNRHRNHYSFMGTLGSRAVSILQNDFGAGIYFNPQVKMNGTEIKYGVISVDKLCKDLIDWETLYVAGRMHKPVKILQDDARVRLSQQVNLANALRTALLMLPKDFSEEQLYSTIAGISYEGDFRKFIGENPHKIKNIVSKQAHTFKILYEPLIEGFPNVSFVNNGKLQQDDNPKARAHLLSKLPRVLRNKIREQYGFHLIRKGQTLPSDEKEVYRGIASSDEYVKFVKTGLREIIFRPAVVQSIKGILTAGVIKSSKYTANKLGKWISRPQ
;
A
#
# COMPACT_ATOMS: atom_id res chain seq x y z
N MET A 1 -21.48 -43.76 15.07
CA MET A 1 -21.70 -43.59 13.62
C MET A 1 -20.74 -42.51 13.14
N LEU A 2 -19.63 -42.94 12.54
CA LEU A 2 -18.42 -42.16 12.30
C LEU A 2 -18.56 -41.23 11.07
N ILE A 3 -18.10 -39.99 11.18
CA ILE A 3 -17.97 -39.04 10.07
C ILE A 3 -16.49 -39.00 9.67
N HIS A 4 -16.21 -39.50 8.46
CA HIS A 4 -14.88 -39.57 7.85
C HIS A 4 -14.41 -38.18 7.37
N GLN A 5 -13.27 -37.73 7.88
CA GLN A 5 -12.48 -36.64 7.30
C GLN A 5 -11.74 -37.14 6.05
N SER A 6 -11.83 -36.40 4.94
CA SER A 6 -11.06 -36.62 3.71
C SER A 6 -10.01 -35.53 3.56
N THR A 7 -8.79 -35.83 3.97
CA THR A 7 -7.54 -35.12 3.65
C THR A 7 -7.07 -35.53 2.25
N LYS A 8 -7.07 -34.61 1.28
CA LYS A 8 -6.39 -34.81 -0.01
C LYS A 8 -5.10 -34.00 -0.04
N PHE A 9 -3.99 -34.71 0.07
CA PHE A 9 -2.64 -34.26 -0.24
C PHE A 9 -2.54 -33.89 -1.73
N ILE A 10 -1.98 -32.72 -2.03
CA ILE A 10 -1.58 -32.35 -3.38
C ILE A 10 -0.17 -32.89 -3.62
N ASN A 11 -0.08 -33.86 -4.52
CA ASN A 11 1.16 -34.52 -4.92
C ASN A 11 1.94 -33.62 -5.88
N ILE A 12 3.15 -33.20 -5.48
CA ILE A 12 4.06 -32.35 -6.28
C ILE A 12 4.98 -33.27 -7.08
N SER A 13 4.48 -33.81 -8.18
CA SER A 13 5.31 -34.53 -9.14
C SER A 13 4.59 -34.66 -10.48
N SER A 14 4.54 -33.56 -11.25
CA SER A 14 4.28 -33.55 -12.70
C SER A 14 4.44 -32.12 -13.24
N VAL A 15 5.68 -31.64 -13.36
CA VAL A 15 6.00 -30.50 -14.23
C VAL A 15 6.67 -31.07 -15.47
N ARG A 16 5.89 -31.21 -16.55
CA ARG A 16 6.43 -31.51 -17.88
C ARG A 16 7.15 -30.25 -18.39
N PHE A 17 8.45 -30.36 -18.57
CA PHE A 17 9.25 -29.36 -19.27
C PHE A 17 8.82 -29.30 -20.74
N LEU A 18 8.25 -28.17 -21.17
CA LEU A 18 8.14 -27.83 -22.58
C LEU A 18 9.51 -27.32 -23.04
N SER A 19 10.17 -28.15 -23.84
CA SER A 19 11.39 -27.81 -24.57
C SER A 19 11.09 -26.72 -25.60
N THR A 20 11.53 -25.49 -25.35
CA THR A 20 11.62 -24.44 -26.36
C THR A 20 13.02 -24.43 -26.95
N THR A 21 13.11 -24.81 -28.23
CA THR A 21 14.31 -24.72 -29.06
C THR A 21 14.77 -23.27 -29.17
N LEU A 22 15.99 -22.99 -28.69
CA LEU A 22 16.71 -21.73 -28.88
C LEU A 22 17.04 -21.53 -30.37
N PRO A 23 16.83 -20.33 -30.95
CA PRO A 23 17.40 -20.02 -32.26
C PRO A 23 18.93 -19.88 -32.17
N LYS A 24 19.61 -20.40 -33.19
CA LYS A 24 21.07 -20.39 -33.37
C LYS A 24 21.64 -18.97 -33.19
N ALA A 25 22.70 -18.88 -32.39
CA ALA A 25 23.50 -17.66 -32.24
C ALA A 25 24.14 -17.27 -33.57
N VAL A 26 23.87 -16.04 -34.02
CA VAL A 26 24.64 -15.38 -35.08
C VAL A 26 25.98 -14.97 -34.47
N SER A 27 27.08 -15.43 -35.05
CA SER A 27 28.43 -15.06 -34.61
C SER A 27 28.68 -13.57 -34.87
N LEU A 28 28.71 -12.77 -33.82
CA LEU A 28 29.24 -11.42 -33.89
C LEU A 28 30.77 -11.50 -33.83
N ALA A 29 31.42 -11.14 -34.93
CA ALA A 29 32.87 -11.03 -35.02
C ALA A 29 33.40 -10.00 -34.01
N ARG A 30 34.54 -10.34 -33.39
CA ARG A 30 35.26 -9.50 -32.42
C ARG A 30 35.87 -8.28 -33.14
N PRO A 31 35.68 -7.04 -32.68
CA PRO A 31 36.34 -5.90 -33.30
C PRO A 31 37.83 -5.89 -32.93
N THR A 32 38.67 -5.91 -33.95
CA THR A 32 40.10 -5.61 -33.90
C THR A 32 40.32 -4.10 -33.97
N SER A 33 41.09 -3.57 -33.01
CA SER A 33 41.92 -2.35 -33.07
C SER A 33 41.24 -0.96 -33.16
N PRO A 34 41.74 0.07 -32.45
CA PRO A 34 41.13 1.38 -32.36
C PRO A 34 41.76 2.35 -33.38
N GLU A 35 41.27 2.41 -34.63
CA GLU A 35 41.80 3.41 -35.58
C GLU A 35 40.84 3.95 -36.65
N SER A 36 39.52 3.77 -36.50
CA SER A 36 38.55 4.25 -37.52
C SER A 36 37.40 5.11 -36.97
N ALA A 37 37.60 5.82 -35.85
CA ALA A 37 36.65 6.82 -35.38
C ALA A 37 37.05 8.22 -35.88
N LYS A 38 36.82 8.51 -37.16
CA LYS A 38 36.84 9.88 -37.69
C LYS A 38 35.43 10.29 -38.12
N SER A 39 34.89 11.22 -37.33
CA SER A 39 33.94 12.29 -37.70
C SER A 39 32.78 11.93 -38.62
N THR A 40 31.68 11.47 -38.03
CA THR A 40 30.33 11.77 -38.54
C THR A 40 29.71 12.85 -37.65
N PRO A 41 29.34 14.03 -38.17
CA PRO A 41 28.65 15.05 -37.39
C PRO A 41 27.32 14.52 -36.88
N TYR A 42 27.12 14.58 -35.56
CA TYR A 42 25.84 14.28 -34.92
C TYR A 42 24.84 15.38 -35.27
N ASP A 43 23.87 15.04 -36.11
CA ASP A 43 22.76 15.93 -36.46
C ASP A 43 21.82 16.07 -35.25
N SER A 44 22.00 17.16 -34.50
CA SER A 44 21.20 17.49 -33.31
C SER A 44 19.80 18.01 -33.63
N SER A 45 19.41 18.09 -34.92
CA SER A 45 18.12 18.63 -35.35
C SER A 45 16.90 17.71 -35.12
N GLN A 46 17.11 16.45 -34.69
CA GLN A 46 16.02 15.48 -34.47
C GLN A 46 15.59 15.32 -33.00
N HIS A 47 16.11 16.13 -32.07
CA HIS A 47 15.73 16.12 -30.65
C HIS A 47 15.02 17.39 -30.18
N GLN A 48 14.18 17.98 -31.03
CA GLN A 48 13.10 18.85 -30.55
C GLN A 48 11.82 18.03 -30.34
N ASN A 49 11.86 17.11 -29.38
CA ASN A 49 10.65 16.47 -28.89
C ASN A 49 9.91 17.45 -27.94
N LYS A 50 8.93 18.14 -28.51
CA LYS A 50 7.75 18.76 -27.89
C LYS A 50 7.69 18.69 -26.35
N GLU A 51 8.01 19.81 -25.71
CA GLU A 51 7.61 20.14 -24.33
C GLU A 51 6.08 20.39 -24.19
N GLU A 52 5.29 20.20 -25.25
CA GLU A 52 3.87 20.61 -25.32
C GLU A 52 2.87 19.75 -24.53
N ASN A 53 3.30 18.69 -23.82
CA ASN A 53 2.40 17.80 -23.08
C ASN A 53 2.70 17.68 -21.58
N SER A 54 3.41 18.63 -20.97
CA SER A 54 3.40 18.72 -19.50
C SER A 54 2.13 19.47 -19.07
N PHE A 55 1.09 18.77 -18.66
CA PHE A 55 -0.01 19.39 -17.92
C PHE A 55 0.60 20.09 -16.69
N PRO A 56 0.56 21.44 -16.59
CA PRO A 56 1.12 22.12 -15.44
C PRO A 56 0.30 21.71 -14.21
N LEU A 57 0.92 20.94 -13.31
CA LEU A 57 0.31 20.63 -12.03
C LEU A 57 0.14 21.94 -11.25
N SER A 58 -1.03 22.13 -10.64
CA SER A 58 -1.27 23.28 -9.77
C SER A 58 -0.13 23.44 -8.75
N PRO A 59 0.31 24.67 -8.43
CA PRO A 59 1.28 24.91 -7.35
C PRO A 59 0.87 24.31 -6.00
N ASN A 60 -0.41 23.99 -5.83
CA ASN A 60 -0.97 23.37 -4.63
C ASN A 60 -1.09 21.84 -4.72
N PHE A 61 -0.64 21.21 -5.81
CA PHE A 61 -0.76 19.78 -6.01
C PHE A 61 -0.04 18.98 -4.91
N GLY A 62 -0.77 18.12 -4.22
CA GLY A 62 -0.23 17.29 -3.15
C GLY A 62 -0.01 18.03 -1.82
N LYS A 63 -0.38 19.31 -1.69
CA LYS A 63 -0.27 20.06 -0.41
C LYS A 63 -1.06 19.39 0.71
N ASN A 64 -2.21 18.80 0.40
CA ASN A 64 -3.03 18.01 1.32
C ASN A 64 -2.28 16.80 1.94
N GLN A 65 -1.18 16.36 1.34
CA GLN A 65 -0.36 15.24 1.83
C GLN A 65 0.68 15.67 2.89
N HIS A 66 0.98 16.97 3.00
CA HIS A 66 1.93 17.52 3.96
C HIS A 66 1.26 17.87 5.28
N LEU A 67 1.06 16.85 6.11
CA LEU A 67 0.32 16.98 7.36
C LEU A 67 1.12 17.69 8.46
N PRO A 68 0.51 18.63 9.21
CA PRO A 68 1.18 19.31 10.30
C PRO A 68 1.40 18.35 11.48
N ILE A 69 2.58 18.47 12.09
CA ILE A 69 2.93 17.93 13.41
C ILE A 69 3.87 18.96 14.05
N ASP A 70 4.13 18.81 15.34
CA ASP A 70 5.15 19.60 16.04
C ASP A 70 6.50 19.58 15.30
N ASP A 71 7.09 20.76 15.11
CA ASP A 71 8.29 20.93 14.28
C ASP A 71 9.54 20.38 14.96
N GLU A 72 9.66 20.48 16.29
CA GLU A 72 10.77 19.88 17.03
C GLU A 72 10.73 18.35 16.88
N PHE A 73 9.54 17.77 17.05
CA PHE A 73 9.33 16.34 16.86
C PHE A 73 9.63 15.91 15.41
N LYS A 74 9.18 16.67 14.42
CA LYS A 74 9.50 16.42 13.00
C LYS A 74 11.01 16.42 12.75
N GLU A 75 11.75 17.39 13.29
CA GLU A 75 13.21 17.43 13.15
C GLU A 75 13.89 16.27 13.90
N SER A 76 13.35 15.83 15.03
CA SER A 76 13.82 14.61 15.71
C SER A 76 13.69 13.36 14.82
N LEU A 77 12.58 13.23 14.09
CA LEU A 77 12.36 12.13 13.15
C LEU A 77 13.28 12.20 11.94
N LYS A 78 13.57 13.40 11.42
CA LYS A 78 14.56 13.59 10.35
C LYS A 78 15.98 13.25 10.81
N LYS A 79 16.36 13.58 12.04
CA LYS A 79 17.67 13.20 12.62
C LYS A 79 17.86 11.68 12.64
N ILE A 80 16.80 10.89 12.78
CA ILE A 80 16.88 9.43 12.66
C ILE A 80 17.28 9.02 11.24
N LEU A 81 16.75 9.68 10.20
CA LEU A 81 17.10 9.39 8.80
C LEU A 81 18.59 9.60 8.50
N PHE A 82 19.24 10.60 9.12
CA PHE A 82 20.67 10.87 8.93
C PHE A 82 21.60 9.75 9.42
N ASN A 83 21.11 8.83 10.25
CA ASN A 83 21.89 7.65 10.65
C ASN A 83 22.00 6.58 9.55
N PHE A 84 21.22 6.70 8.48
CA PHE A 84 21.23 5.81 7.33
C PHE A 84 22.03 6.43 6.18
N ASN A 85 23.25 5.93 5.97
CA ASN A 85 24.09 6.37 4.83
C ASN A 85 23.55 5.89 3.48
N ALA A 86 22.72 4.85 3.49
CA ALA A 86 22.17 4.27 2.28
C ALA A 86 21.06 5.20 1.72
N PRO A 87 21.11 5.60 0.43
CA PRO A 87 20.20 6.59 -0.11
C PRO A 87 18.72 6.21 0.03
N ILE A 88 17.97 7.03 0.76
CA ILE A 88 16.51 6.97 0.85
C ILE A 88 15.96 7.97 -0.16
N ARG A 89 14.95 7.56 -0.94
CA ARG A 89 14.32 8.40 -1.98
C ARG A 89 13.05 9.06 -1.48
N TYR A 90 12.25 8.30 -0.74
CA TYR A 90 11.03 8.77 -0.09
C TYR A 90 10.96 8.14 1.29
N SER A 91 10.49 8.89 2.28
CA SER A 91 10.23 8.33 3.59
C SER A 91 9.04 8.97 4.27
N PHE A 92 8.33 8.15 5.04
CA PHE A 92 7.30 8.63 5.92
C PHE A 92 7.30 7.86 7.24
N ALA A 93 6.92 8.56 8.30
CA ALA A 93 6.69 8.01 9.62
C ALA A 93 5.18 7.95 9.91
N TYR A 94 4.77 6.97 10.71
CA TYR A 94 3.37 6.66 10.88
C TYR A 94 3.08 5.94 12.19
N GLY A 95 1.78 5.83 12.52
CA GLY A 95 1.32 5.00 13.64
C GLY A 95 1.13 5.83 14.90
N SER A 96 0.86 5.17 16.02
CA SER A 96 0.59 5.84 17.31
C SER A 96 1.79 6.61 17.85
N GLY A 97 3.01 6.28 17.40
CA GLY A 97 4.24 7.03 17.71
C GLY A 97 4.34 8.39 17.03
N VAL A 98 3.55 8.66 15.99
CA VAL A 98 3.56 9.95 15.26
C VAL A 98 2.25 10.69 15.39
N PHE A 99 1.14 9.97 15.25
CA PHE A 99 -0.20 10.51 15.36
C PHE A 99 -0.92 9.78 16.50
N PRO A 100 -1.25 10.48 17.60
CA PRO A 100 -1.87 9.85 18.77
C PRO A 100 -3.22 9.20 18.41
N GLN A 101 -3.61 8.20 19.21
CA GLN A 101 -4.85 7.43 19.07
C GLN A 101 -5.54 7.31 20.42
N LYS A 102 -6.88 7.22 20.45
CA LYS A 102 -7.62 7.14 21.73
C LYS A 102 -7.24 5.84 22.45
N GLY A 103 -6.88 5.95 23.73
CA GLY A 103 -6.45 4.82 24.57
C GLY A 103 -4.97 4.44 24.45
N TYR A 104 -4.11 5.31 23.90
CA TYR A 104 -2.66 5.16 23.96
C TYR A 104 -2.10 6.23 24.91
N GLU A 105 -1.52 5.79 26.03
CA GLU A 105 -0.70 6.65 26.88
C GLU A 105 0.60 6.98 26.14
N LEU A 106 1.10 8.22 26.32
CA LEU A 106 2.36 8.66 25.73
C LEU A 106 3.58 8.01 26.41
N GLU A 107 3.38 7.38 27.57
CA GLU A 107 4.42 6.68 28.33
C GLU A 107 4.06 5.21 28.58
N PRO A 108 4.97 4.26 28.33
CA PRO A 108 6.27 4.46 27.69
C PRO A 108 6.10 4.87 26.22
N LYS A 109 6.99 5.75 25.73
CA LYS A 109 6.95 6.29 24.36
C LYS A 109 6.70 5.20 23.30
N PRO A 110 5.61 5.28 22.54
CA PRO A 110 5.29 4.26 21.55
C PRO A 110 6.33 4.23 20.43
N MET A 111 6.68 3.02 19.99
CA MET A 111 7.58 2.78 18.86
C MET A 111 7.11 3.54 17.61
N VAL A 112 8.03 4.18 16.91
CA VAL A 112 7.75 4.91 15.67
C VAL A 112 7.95 3.99 14.46
N ASP A 113 6.92 3.87 13.62
CA ASP A 113 6.99 3.09 12.39
C ASP A 113 7.40 3.97 11.21
N PHE A 114 8.38 3.53 10.43
CA PHE A 114 8.89 4.18 9.23
C PHE A 114 8.75 3.29 8.00
N ILE A 115 8.58 3.91 6.83
CA ILE A 115 8.78 3.28 5.52
C ILE A 115 9.84 4.07 4.77
N PHE A 116 10.84 3.37 4.25
CA PHE A 116 11.88 3.90 3.38
C PHE A 116 11.67 3.33 1.98
N ALA A 117 11.33 4.20 1.03
CA ALA A 117 11.34 3.84 -0.38
C ALA A 117 12.73 4.14 -0.96
N VAL A 118 13.30 3.15 -1.63
CA VAL A 118 14.68 3.18 -2.14
C VAL A 118 14.70 2.77 -3.61
N SER A 119 15.71 3.19 -4.38
CA SER A 119 15.81 2.80 -5.80
C SER A 119 16.17 1.33 -5.96
N HIS A 120 17.19 0.86 -5.24
CA HIS A 120 17.72 -0.50 -5.38
C HIS A 120 17.81 -1.18 -4.01
N PRO A 121 16.78 -1.93 -3.57
CA PRO A 121 16.74 -2.51 -2.24
C PRO A 121 17.93 -3.40 -1.90
N GLN A 122 18.41 -4.23 -2.83
CA GLN A 122 19.58 -5.08 -2.59
C GLN A 122 20.83 -4.25 -2.26
N HIS A 123 21.13 -3.23 -3.06
CA HIS A 123 22.26 -2.35 -2.82
C HIS A 123 22.08 -1.59 -1.49
N TRP A 124 20.89 -1.06 -1.24
CA TRP A 124 20.55 -0.38 0.00
C TRP A 124 20.80 -1.27 1.22
N HIS A 125 20.34 -2.53 1.18
CA HIS A 125 20.57 -3.51 2.24
C HIS A 125 22.05 -3.85 2.40
N SER A 126 22.83 -3.88 1.32
CA SER A 126 24.28 -4.10 1.39
C SER A 126 24.96 -3.02 2.22
N LEU A 127 24.69 -1.75 1.91
CA LEU A 127 25.23 -0.61 2.65
C LEU A 127 24.76 -0.61 4.11
N ASN A 128 23.47 -0.90 4.33
CA ASN A 128 22.89 -0.90 5.66
C ASN A 128 23.35 -2.11 6.51
N LEU A 129 23.67 -3.25 5.92
CA LEU A 129 24.25 -4.40 6.64
C LEU A 129 25.66 -4.10 7.11
N ASN A 130 26.47 -3.40 6.30
CA ASN A 130 27.83 -3.02 6.66
C ASN A 130 27.87 -2.11 7.90
N ARG A 131 26.90 -1.21 8.04
CA ARG A 131 26.86 -0.27 9.17
C ARG A 131 26.00 -0.73 10.35
N HIS A 132 24.88 -1.37 10.05
CA HIS A 132 23.81 -1.67 11.00
C HIS A 132 23.44 -3.16 10.97
N ARG A 133 24.45 -4.04 11.00
CA ARG A 133 24.24 -5.49 10.99
C ARG A 133 23.28 -5.93 12.09
N ASN A 134 23.38 -5.35 13.28
CA ASN A 134 22.56 -5.63 14.45
C ASN A 134 21.06 -5.34 14.27
N HIS A 135 20.65 -4.59 13.23
CA HIS A 135 19.22 -4.37 12.95
C HIS A 135 18.55 -5.61 12.34
N TYR A 136 19.31 -6.44 11.63
CA TYR A 136 18.81 -7.61 10.93
C TYR A 136 18.85 -8.85 11.83
N SER A 137 17.86 -9.74 11.67
CA SER A 137 17.91 -11.09 12.24
C SER A 137 19.03 -11.93 11.59
N PHE A 138 18.99 -13.25 11.80
CA PHE A 138 19.88 -14.19 11.13
C PHE A 138 19.84 -14.01 9.60
N MET A 139 18.73 -13.56 9.00
CA MET A 139 18.65 -13.28 7.57
C MET A 139 19.74 -12.32 7.07
N GLY A 140 20.23 -11.41 7.92
CA GLY A 140 21.33 -10.53 7.56
C GLY A 140 22.69 -11.22 7.41
N THR A 141 22.92 -12.41 7.99
CA THR A 141 24.19 -13.15 7.81
C THR A 141 24.28 -13.77 6.43
N LEU A 142 23.13 -14.07 5.82
CA LEU A 142 23.03 -14.61 4.45
C LEU A 142 23.30 -13.53 3.38
N GLY A 143 23.54 -12.28 3.79
CA GLY A 143 23.88 -11.17 2.92
C GLY A 143 22.67 -10.47 2.30
N SER A 144 22.96 -9.36 1.62
CA SER A 144 21.95 -8.46 1.05
C SER A 144 21.10 -9.09 -0.05
N ARG A 145 21.66 -10.06 -0.81
CA ARG A 145 20.93 -10.81 -1.84
C ARG A 145 19.78 -11.61 -1.23
N ALA A 146 20.03 -12.39 -0.18
CA ALA A 146 18.99 -13.17 0.50
C ALA A 146 17.89 -12.29 1.08
N VAL A 147 18.28 -11.18 1.73
CA VAL A 147 17.33 -10.17 2.24
C VAL A 147 16.47 -9.60 1.11
N SER A 148 17.08 -9.27 -0.04
CA SER A 148 16.37 -8.70 -1.18
C SER A 148 15.40 -9.67 -1.86
N ILE A 149 15.74 -10.96 -1.93
CA ILE A 149 14.85 -12.03 -2.43
C ILE A 149 13.64 -12.12 -1.48
N LEU A 150 13.88 -12.22 -0.17
CA LEU A 150 12.81 -12.27 0.82
C LEU A 150 11.93 -11.00 0.81
N GLN A 151 12.53 -9.85 0.52
CA GLN A 151 11.81 -8.60 0.37
C GLN A 151 10.90 -8.63 -0.86
N ASN A 152 11.49 -8.85 -2.04
CA ASN A 152 10.86 -8.57 -3.32
C ASN A 152 9.86 -9.64 -3.74
N ASP A 153 10.14 -10.89 -3.41
CA ASP A 153 9.40 -12.04 -3.97
C ASP A 153 8.28 -12.51 -3.05
N PHE A 154 8.19 -11.95 -1.82
CA PHE A 154 7.23 -12.40 -0.82
C PHE A 154 6.40 -11.25 -0.22
N GLY A 155 5.08 -11.48 -0.16
CA GLY A 155 4.09 -10.59 0.44
C GLY A 155 4.08 -9.22 -0.26
N ALA A 156 3.97 -8.16 0.54
CA ALA A 156 3.88 -6.78 0.04
C ALA A 156 5.21 -6.13 -0.45
N GLY A 157 6.25 -6.90 -0.75
CA GLY A 157 7.48 -6.30 -1.32
C GLY A 157 8.33 -5.48 -0.32
N ILE A 158 8.05 -5.61 0.98
CA ILE A 158 8.66 -4.82 2.05
C ILE A 158 9.42 -5.69 3.05
N TYR A 159 10.60 -5.25 3.48
CA TYR A 159 11.39 -5.89 4.53
C TYR A 159 11.43 -5.02 5.78
N PHE A 160 11.00 -5.55 6.93
CA PHE A 160 10.98 -4.81 8.20
C PHE A 160 12.12 -5.20 9.14
N ASN A 161 12.76 -4.19 9.72
CA ASN A 161 13.63 -4.29 10.89
C ASN A 161 12.90 -3.66 12.11
N PRO A 162 12.36 -4.46 13.04
CA PRO A 162 11.65 -3.97 14.21
C PRO A 162 12.55 -3.79 15.45
N GLN A 163 12.09 -2.99 16.41
CA GLN A 163 12.72 -2.81 17.73
C GLN A 163 14.19 -2.37 17.64
N VAL A 164 14.45 -1.39 16.78
CA VAL A 164 15.76 -0.76 16.63
C VAL A 164 15.79 0.47 17.52
N LYS A 165 16.79 0.60 18.39
CA LYS A 165 16.97 1.79 19.22
C LYS A 165 17.89 2.77 18.48
N MET A 166 17.41 3.99 18.25
CA MET A 166 18.17 5.03 17.56
C MET A 166 17.85 6.40 18.17
N ASN A 167 18.89 7.13 18.60
CA ASN A 167 18.74 8.44 19.27
C ASN A 167 17.71 8.41 20.43
N GLY A 168 17.76 7.39 21.28
CA GLY A 168 16.82 7.22 22.40
C GLY A 168 15.39 6.84 22.01
N THR A 169 15.09 6.69 20.71
CA THR A 169 13.77 6.30 20.20
C THR A 169 13.76 4.85 19.74
N GLU A 170 12.76 4.07 20.11
CA GLU A 170 12.52 2.76 19.52
C GLU A 170 11.79 2.92 18.18
N ILE A 171 12.37 2.38 17.11
CA ILE A 171 11.83 2.46 15.76
C ILE A 171 11.63 1.06 15.15
N LYS A 172 10.68 1.00 14.23
CA LYS A 172 10.56 -0.07 13.25
C LYS A 172 10.59 0.58 11.88
N TYR A 173 11.48 0.13 11.00
CA TYR A 173 11.53 0.65 9.63
C TYR A 173 11.37 -0.47 8.61
N GLY A 174 10.57 -0.19 7.59
CA GLY A 174 10.36 -1.08 6.46
C GLY A 174 10.97 -0.52 5.18
N VAL A 175 11.67 -1.35 4.42
CA VAL A 175 12.32 -0.98 3.16
C VAL A 175 11.50 -1.52 1.99
N ILE A 176 11.22 -0.67 1.00
CA ILE A 176 10.48 -1.02 -0.22
C ILE A 176 11.12 -0.33 -1.42
N SER A 177 11.06 -0.92 -2.62
CA SER A 177 11.47 -0.20 -3.83
C SER A 177 10.47 0.91 -4.17
N VAL A 178 10.92 2.05 -4.68
CA VAL A 178 10.02 3.12 -5.19
C VAL A 178 9.00 2.56 -6.21
N ASP A 179 9.42 1.64 -7.09
CA ASP A 179 8.53 1.08 -8.12
C ASP A 179 7.39 0.25 -7.51
N LYS A 180 7.68 -0.68 -6.59
CA LYS A 180 6.64 -1.44 -5.87
C LYS A 180 5.72 -0.53 -5.04
N LEU A 181 6.26 0.52 -4.41
CA LEU A 181 5.44 1.49 -3.70
C LEU A 181 4.45 2.19 -4.64
N CYS A 182 4.94 2.75 -5.75
CA CYS A 182 4.08 3.40 -6.75
C CYS A 182 3.04 2.45 -7.35
N LYS A 183 3.44 1.21 -7.67
CA LYS A 183 2.50 0.18 -8.16
C LYS A 183 1.41 -0.12 -7.14
N ASP A 184 1.76 -0.31 -5.87
CA ASP A 184 0.76 -0.56 -4.83
C ASP A 184 -0.17 0.64 -4.67
N LEU A 185 0.33 1.88 -4.76
CA LEU A 185 -0.47 3.12 -4.68
C LEU A 185 -1.44 3.31 -5.85
N ILE A 186 -1.03 2.97 -7.06
CA ILE A 186 -1.82 3.18 -8.28
C ILE A 186 -2.79 2.01 -8.54
N ASP A 187 -2.28 0.79 -8.48
CA ASP A 187 -2.98 -0.41 -8.94
C ASP A 187 -3.62 -1.22 -7.80
N TRP A 188 -3.20 -0.98 -6.56
CA TRP A 188 -3.58 -1.79 -5.38
C TRP A 188 -3.18 -3.26 -5.55
N GLU A 189 -1.92 -3.52 -5.95
CA GLU A 189 -1.38 -4.90 -6.08
C GLU A 189 -1.52 -5.71 -4.79
N THR A 190 -1.32 -5.08 -3.64
CA THR A 190 -1.43 -5.72 -2.32
C THR A 190 -2.27 -4.94 -1.33
N LEU A 191 -2.50 -3.64 -1.59
CA LEU A 191 -3.15 -2.69 -0.70
C LEU A 191 -2.47 -2.55 0.67
N TYR A 192 -1.23 -3.03 0.81
CA TYR A 192 -0.55 -3.08 2.10
C TYR A 192 0.00 -1.71 2.49
N VAL A 193 0.81 -1.10 1.62
CA VAL A 193 1.33 0.25 1.86
C VAL A 193 0.32 1.29 1.40
N ALA A 194 -0.37 1.03 0.29
CA ALA A 194 -1.44 1.90 -0.18
C ALA A 194 -2.56 2.07 0.85
N GLY A 195 -3.02 0.97 1.46
CA GLY A 195 -3.99 1.00 2.56
C GLY A 195 -3.47 1.72 3.79
N ARG A 196 -2.16 1.68 4.07
CA ARG A 196 -1.56 2.50 5.13
C ARG A 196 -1.60 3.98 4.79
N MET A 197 -1.31 4.35 3.55
CA MET A 197 -1.26 5.72 3.06
C MET A 197 -2.64 6.31 2.73
N HIS A 198 -3.73 5.55 2.83
CA HIS A 198 -5.10 6.13 2.89
C HIS A 198 -5.35 6.92 4.17
N LYS A 199 -4.52 6.72 5.19
CA LYS A 199 -4.62 7.32 6.52
C LYS A 199 -3.45 8.28 6.73
N PRO A 200 -3.53 9.19 7.72
CA PRO A 200 -2.44 10.10 8.05
C PRO A 200 -1.07 9.44 8.19
N VAL A 201 -0.10 10.05 7.50
CA VAL A 201 1.34 9.74 7.53
C VAL A 201 2.12 11.05 7.53
N LYS A 202 3.29 11.07 8.17
CA LYS A 202 4.20 12.22 8.12
C LYS A 202 5.28 11.97 7.09
N ILE A 203 5.23 12.67 5.96
CA ILE A 203 6.30 12.66 4.97
C ILE A 203 7.52 13.37 5.57
N LEU A 204 8.66 12.68 5.57
CA LEU A 204 9.93 13.19 6.07
C LEU A 204 10.91 13.49 4.93
N GLN A 205 10.80 12.73 3.84
CA GLN A 205 11.52 12.97 2.60
C GLN A 205 10.59 12.66 1.43
N ASP A 206 10.54 13.57 0.45
CA ASP A 206 9.57 13.52 -0.65
C ASP A 206 10.18 13.05 -1.97
N ASP A 207 9.34 12.50 -2.84
CA ASP A 207 9.65 12.03 -4.19
C ASP A 207 8.44 12.29 -5.09
N ALA A 208 8.66 12.98 -6.22
CA ALA A 208 7.58 13.42 -7.09
C ALA A 208 6.72 12.27 -7.64
N ARG A 209 7.31 11.12 -7.95
CA ARG A 209 6.58 9.94 -8.45
C ARG A 209 5.65 9.40 -7.36
N VAL A 210 6.14 9.33 -6.12
CA VAL A 210 5.35 8.87 -4.99
C VAL A 210 4.24 9.87 -4.65
N ARG A 211 4.52 11.18 -4.65
CA ARG A 211 3.53 12.25 -4.41
C ARG A 211 2.36 12.19 -5.39
N LEU A 212 2.65 12.01 -6.69
CA LEU A 212 1.63 11.82 -7.73
C LEU A 212 0.83 10.52 -7.52
N SER A 213 1.53 9.41 -7.29
CA SER A 213 0.90 8.10 -7.06
C SER A 213 0.00 8.12 -5.82
N GLN A 214 0.41 8.83 -4.78
CA GLN A 214 -0.34 8.98 -3.54
C GLN A 214 -1.61 9.81 -3.74
N GLN A 215 -1.59 10.83 -4.60
CA GLN A 215 -2.81 11.59 -4.92
C GLN A 215 -3.85 10.69 -5.61
N VAL A 216 -3.40 9.83 -6.53
CA VAL A 216 -4.25 8.81 -7.17
C VAL A 216 -4.78 7.83 -6.12
N ASN A 217 -3.94 7.38 -5.20
CA ASN A 217 -4.32 6.47 -4.12
C ASN A 217 -5.42 7.06 -3.22
N LEU A 218 -5.28 8.32 -2.78
CA LEU A 218 -6.29 9.01 -1.96
C LEU A 218 -7.61 9.17 -2.72
N ALA A 219 -7.56 9.60 -3.98
CA ALA A 219 -8.76 9.70 -4.82
C ALA A 219 -9.46 8.33 -4.96
N ASN A 220 -8.70 7.24 -5.11
CA ASN A 220 -9.26 5.89 -5.21
C ASN A 220 -9.81 5.36 -3.87
N ALA A 221 -9.22 5.76 -2.75
CA ALA A 221 -9.78 5.48 -1.42
C ALA A 221 -11.13 6.16 -1.24
N LEU A 222 -11.25 7.43 -1.65
CA LEU A 222 -12.51 8.18 -1.64
C LEU A 222 -13.57 7.48 -2.53
N ARG A 223 -13.25 7.16 -3.80
CA ARG A 223 -14.17 6.42 -4.70
C ARG A 223 -14.66 5.11 -4.07
N THR A 224 -13.75 4.35 -3.48
CA THR A 224 -14.07 3.06 -2.87
C THR A 224 -14.96 3.23 -1.64
N ALA A 225 -14.72 4.24 -0.81
CA ALA A 225 -15.56 4.55 0.34
C ALA A 225 -16.97 4.99 -0.09
N LEU A 226 -17.07 5.87 -1.08
CA LEU A 226 -18.35 6.31 -1.64
C LEU A 226 -19.23 5.14 -2.11
N LEU A 227 -18.63 4.15 -2.78
CA LEU A 227 -19.33 2.92 -3.19
C LEU A 227 -19.87 2.10 -2.00
N MET A 228 -19.29 2.20 -0.81
CA MET A 228 -19.70 1.45 0.37
C MET A 228 -20.58 2.25 1.34
N LEU A 229 -20.74 3.55 1.11
CA LEU A 229 -21.52 4.47 1.93
C LEU A 229 -22.93 4.67 1.36
N PRO A 230 -23.91 5.02 2.22
CA PRO A 230 -25.24 5.42 1.77
C PRO A 230 -25.19 6.80 1.06
N LYS A 231 -26.35 7.25 0.56
CA LYS A 231 -26.50 8.56 -0.08
C LYS A 231 -26.06 9.73 0.81
N ASP A 232 -26.49 9.72 2.07
CA ASP A 232 -26.20 10.76 3.06
C ASP A 232 -25.35 10.18 4.19
N PHE A 233 -24.22 10.82 4.50
CA PHE A 233 -23.29 10.35 5.53
C PHE A 233 -22.52 11.51 6.19
N SER A 234 -21.90 11.25 7.34
CA SER A 234 -21.04 12.20 8.04
C SER A 234 -19.58 12.08 7.63
N GLU A 235 -18.77 13.11 7.91
CA GLU A 235 -17.31 13.03 7.80
C GLU A 235 -16.73 11.85 8.59
N GLU A 236 -17.24 11.58 9.80
CA GLU A 236 -16.79 10.44 10.63
C GLU A 236 -17.04 9.10 9.93
N GLN A 237 -18.21 8.93 9.29
CA GLN A 237 -18.54 7.73 8.53
C GLN A 237 -17.63 7.58 7.30
N LEU A 238 -17.35 8.69 6.60
CA LEU A 238 -16.43 8.70 5.47
C LEU A 238 -15.03 8.26 5.88
N TYR A 239 -14.45 8.92 6.88
CA TYR A 239 -13.09 8.63 7.35
C TYR A 239 -12.96 7.24 7.95
N SER A 240 -14.00 6.76 8.66
CA SER A 240 -14.05 5.38 9.18
C SER A 240 -14.08 4.36 8.05
N THR A 241 -14.85 4.62 7.00
CA THR A 241 -14.94 3.74 5.83
C THR A 241 -13.60 3.70 5.09
N ILE A 242 -12.99 4.85 4.82
CA ILE A 242 -11.65 4.96 4.21
C ILE A 242 -10.59 4.24 5.05
N ALA A 243 -10.55 4.52 6.36
CA ALA A 243 -9.58 3.89 7.25
C ALA A 243 -9.77 2.37 7.32
N GLY A 244 -11.03 1.90 7.20
CA GLY A 244 -11.45 0.51 7.24
C GLY A 244 -11.17 -0.31 5.98
N ILE A 245 -10.94 0.32 4.82
CA ILE A 245 -10.61 -0.38 3.56
C ILE A 245 -9.48 -1.39 3.77
N SER A 246 -8.37 -0.96 4.40
CA SER A 246 -7.21 -1.82 4.63
C SER A 246 -7.45 -2.95 5.65
N TYR A 247 -8.62 -2.98 6.30
CA TYR A 247 -9.00 -3.95 7.33
C TYR A 247 -10.03 -4.98 6.85
N GLU A 248 -10.65 -4.81 5.67
CA GLU A 248 -11.72 -5.70 5.17
C GLU A 248 -11.27 -7.16 4.96
N GLY A 249 -10.00 -7.35 4.59
CA GLY A 249 -9.37 -8.67 4.41
C GLY A 249 -8.20 -8.96 5.34
N ASP A 250 -7.91 -8.08 6.29
CA ASP A 250 -6.78 -8.27 7.20
C ASP A 250 -7.17 -9.24 8.32
N PHE A 251 -6.66 -10.47 8.24
CA PHE A 251 -6.94 -11.49 9.24
C PHE A 251 -6.54 -11.08 10.67
N ARG A 252 -5.55 -10.17 10.81
CA ARG A 252 -5.09 -9.66 12.11
C ARG A 252 -6.20 -8.94 12.89
N LYS A 253 -7.17 -8.37 12.17
CA LYS A 253 -8.39 -7.79 12.76
C LYS A 253 -9.14 -8.79 13.64
N PHE A 254 -9.13 -10.07 13.27
CA PHE A 254 -9.88 -11.12 13.97
C PHE A 254 -9.09 -11.85 15.06
N ILE A 255 -7.75 -11.75 15.04
CA ILE A 255 -6.89 -12.57 15.91
C ILE A 255 -6.04 -11.78 16.92
N GLY A 256 -6.14 -10.44 16.97
CA GLY A 256 -5.36 -9.68 17.96
C GLY A 256 -5.27 -8.17 17.80
N GLU A 257 -6.06 -7.55 16.91
CA GLU A 257 -6.18 -6.09 16.89
C GLU A 257 -7.39 -5.59 17.67
N ASN A 258 -7.31 -4.36 18.20
CA ASN A 258 -8.41 -3.74 18.93
C ASN A 258 -9.63 -3.59 17.98
N PRO A 259 -10.81 -4.12 18.32
CA PRO A 259 -12.03 -4.01 17.49
C PRO A 259 -12.42 -2.56 17.16
N HIS A 260 -12.11 -1.62 18.06
CA HIS A 260 -12.36 -0.18 17.91
C HIS A 260 -11.19 0.58 17.29
N LYS A 261 -10.16 -0.12 16.78
CA LYS A 261 -8.94 0.51 16.23
C LYS A 261 -9.27 1.59 15.18
N ILE A 262 -10.20 1.31 14.27
CA ILE A 262 -10.62 2.26 13.22
C ILE A 262 -11.23 3.51 13.86
N LYS A 263 -12.21 3.34 14.76
CA LYS A 263 -12.86 4.45 15.48
C LYS A 263 -11.85 5.27 16.31
N ASN A 264 -10.89 4.61 16.96
CA ASN A 264 -9.86 5.26 17.77
C ASN A 264 -8.87 6.07 16.94
N ILE A 265 -8.58 5.63 15.70
CA ILE A 265 -7.77 6.37 14.74
C ILE A 265 -8.54 7.61 14.28
N VAL A 266 -9.76 7.44 13.77
CA VAL A 266 -10.54 8.53 13.17
C VAL A 266 -10.88 9.59 14.20
N SER A 267 -11.38 9.21 15.38
CA SER A 267 -11.77 10.16 16.44
C SER A 267 -10.62 11.06 16.91
N LYS A 268 -9.36 10.59 16.89
CA LYS A 268 -8.19 11.41 17.26
C LYS A 268 -7.55 12.16 16.09
N GLN A 269 -7.80 11.72 14.87
CA GLN A 269 -7.11 12.23 13.68
C GLN A 269 -8.07 12.88 12.68
N ALA A 270 -9.32 13.16 13.07
CA ALA A 270 -10.38 13.67 12.21
C ALA A 270 -9.94 14.92 11.43
N HIS A 271 -9.30 15.88 12.11
CA HIS A 271 -8.77 17.08 11.46
C HIS A 271 -7.71 16.75 10.38
N THR A 272 -6.84 15.78 10.63
CA THR A 272 -5.82 15.35 9.68
C THR A 272 -6.41 14.59 8.48
N PHE A 273 -7.48 13.81 8.71
CA PHE A 273 -8.26 13.23 7.61
C PHE A 273 -8.93 14.32 6.77
N LYS A 274 -9.48 15.35 7.42
CA LYS A 274 -10.07 16.49 6.74
C LYS A 274 -9.07 17.19 5.82
N ILE A 275 -7.85 17.48 6.31
CA ILE A 275 -6.78 18.04 5.47
C ILE A 275 -6.49 17.14 4.24
N LEU A 276 -6.45 15.81 4.42
CA LEU A 276 -6.18 14.88 3.31
C LEU A 276 -7.26 14.88 2.23
N TYR A 277 -8.53 14.89 2.65
CA TYR A 277 -9.66 14.55 1.80
C TYR A 277 -10.56 15.71 1.41
N GLU A 278 -10.60 16.82 2.15
CA GLU A 278 -11.45 17.98 1.83
C GLU A 278 -11.18 18.51 0.40
N PRO A 279 -9.93 18.75 -0.04
CA PRO A 279 -9.68 19.20 -1.41
C PRO A 279 -10.06 18.16 -2.48
N LEU A 280 -10.06 16.87 -2.11
CA LEU A 280 -10.53 15.81 -3.01
C LEU A 280 -12.05 15.80 -3.10
N ILE A 281 -12.75 15.99 -1.98
CA ILE A 281 -14.21 16.06 -1.94
C ILE A 281 -14.71 17.24 -2.77
N GLU A 282 -14.12 18.42 -2.59
CA GLU A 282 -14.46 19.62 -3.36
C GLU A 282 -14.23 19.46 -4.88
N GLY A 283 -13.23 18.66 -5.26
CA GLY A 283 -12.92 18.36 -6.66
C GLY A 283 -13.66 17.16 -7.24
N PHE A 284 -14.46 16.43 -6.46
CA PHE A 284 -15.14 15.23 -6.91
C PHE A 284 -16.59 15.53 -7.34
N PRO A 285 -16.99 15.17 -8.57
CA PRO A 285 -18.34 15.48 -9.06
C PRO A 285 -19.45 14.66 -8.39
N ASN A 286 -19.09 13.59 -7.68
CA ASN A 286 -20.05 12.64 -7.11
C ASN A 286 -20.41 12.91 -5.64
N VAL A 287 -19.76 13.86 -4.97
CA VAL A 287 -19.98 14.12 -3.55
C VAL A 287 -19.85 15.61 -3.26
N SER A 288 -20.70 16.13 -2.38
CA SER A 288 -20.66 17.53 -1.95
C SER A 288 -20.99 17.67 -0.47
N PHE A 289 -20.47 18.73 0.14
CA PHE A 289 -20.90 19.16 1.47
C PHE A 289 -22.31 19.74 1.40
N VAL A 290 -23.16 19.36 2.36
CA VAL A 290 -24.51 19.90 2.54
C VAL A 290 -24.61 20.60 3.89
N ASN A 291 -25.67 21.41 4.07
CA ASN A 291 -25.94 22.13 5.32
C ASN A 291 -25.86 21.17 6.54
N ASN A 292 -25.33 21.69 7.65
CA ASN A 292 -25.05 20.96 8.91
C ASN A 292 -23.81 20.04 8.88
N GLY A 293 -22.87 20.24 7.94
CA GLY A 293 -21.59 19.52 7.92
C GLY A 293 -21.71 18.04 7.53
N LYS A 294 -22.81 17.65 6.89
CA LYS A 294 -22.98 16.32 6.30
C LYS A 294 -22.47 16.31 4.85
N LEU A 295 -22.25 15.12 4.33
CA LEU A 295 -21.95 14.89 2.92
C LEU A 295 -23.10 14.14 2.25
N GLN A 296 -23.38 14.52 1.02
CA GLN A 296 -24.32 13.81 0.15
C GLN A 296 -23.61 13.42 -1.14
N GLN A 297 -23.90 12.21 -1.62
CA GLN A 297 -23.37 11.71 -2.89
C GLN A 297 -24.48 11.39 -3.90
N ASP A 298 -24.14 11.43 -5.18
CA ASP A 298 -24.98 10.89 -6.24
C ASP A 298 -24.81 9.36 -6.28
N ASP A 299 -25.81 8.65 -5.78
CA ASP A 299 -25.83 7.20 -5.72
C ASP A 299 -26.64 6.56 -6.86
N ASN A 300 -26.95 7.29 -7.93
CA ASN A 300 -27.59 6.64 -9.07
C ASN A 300 -26.66 5.59 -9.74
N PRO A 301 -27.21 4.55 -10.40
CA PRO A 301 -26.39 3.50 -11.01
C PRO A 301 -25.38 4.01 -12.04
N LYS A 302 -25.65 5.12 -12.74
CA LYS A 302 -24.73 5.71 -13.73
C LYS A 302 -23.51 6.34 -13.05
N ALA A 303 -23.72 7.09 -11.97
CA ALA A 303 -22.68 7.66 -11.13
C ALA A 303 -21.84 6.56 -10.46
N ARG A 304 -22.49 5.53 -9.90
CA ARG A 304 -21.81 4.34 -9.35
C ARG A 304 -20.96 3.61 -10.40
N ALA A 305 -21.50 3.40 -11.61
CA ALA A 305 -20.75 2.78 -12.71
C ALA A 305 -19.52 3.62 -13.11
N HIS A 306 -19.65 4.96 -13.09
CA HIS A 306 -18.52 5.85 -13.32
C HIS A 306 -17.43 5.67 -12.25
N LEU A 307 -17.80 5.67 -10.96
CA LEU A 307 -16.86 5.42 -9.86
C LEU A 307 -16.14 4.07 -10.02
N LEU A 308 -16.90 3.00 -10.31
CA LEU A 308 -16.37 1.64 -10.53
C LEU A 308 -15.33 1.61 -11.67
N SER A 309 -15.62 2.27 -12.79
CA SER A 309 -14.72 2.29 -13.96
C SER A 309 -13.38 2.98 -13.68
N LYS A 310 -13.32 3.84 -12.66
CA LYS A 310 -12.13 4.62 -12.26
C LYS A 310 -11.37 4.00 -11.10
N LEU A 311 -11.82 2.86 -10.58
CA LEU A 311 -11.11 2.15 -9.51
C LEU A 311 -9.74 1.62 -9.97
N PRO A 312 -8.80 1.39 -9.03
CA PRO A 312 -7.54 0.71 -9.29
C PRO A 312 -7.73 -0.59 -10.04
N ARG A 313 -6.82 -0.87 -10.97
CA ARG A 313 -6.90 -2.01 -11.89
C ARG A 313 -7.17 -3.33 -11.16
N VAL A 314 -6.46 -3.62 -10.07
CA VAL A 314 -6.61 -4.91 -9.37
C VAL A 314 -7.98 -5.04 -8.73
N LEU A 315 -8.45 -4.02 -8.02
CA LEU A 315 -9.79 -4.05 -7.40
C LEU A 315 -10.90 -4.15 -8.46
N ARG A 316 -10.79 -3.38 -9.54
CA ARG A 316 -11.75 -3.40 -10.64
C ARG A 316 -11.86 -4.78 -11.29
N ASN A 317 -10.73 -5.45 -11.53
CA ASN A 317 -10.70 -6.82 -12.02
C ASN A 317 -11.39 -7.79 -11.03
N LYS A 318 -11.09 -7.68 -9.73
CA LYS A 318 -11.71 -8.51 -8.70
C LYS A 318 -13.22 -8.32 -8.61
N ILE A 319 -13.70 -7.09 -8.66
CA ILE A 319 -15.15 -6.81 -8.67
C ILE A 319 -15.81 -7.43 -9.90
N ARG A 320 -15.19 -7.31 -11.08
CA ARG A 320 -15.69 -7.90 -12.32
C ARG A 320 -15.74 -9.43 -12.26
N GLU A 321 -14.73 -10.07 -11.68
CA GLU A 321 -14.72 -11.53 -11.42
C GLU A 321 -15.91 -11.94 -10.54
N GLN A 322 -16.13 -11.23 -9.43
CA GLN A 322 -17.27 -11.51 -8.53
C GLN A 322 -18.63 -11.35 -9.22
N TYR A 323 -18.78 -10.30 -10.03
CA TYR A 323 -19.99 -10.09 -10.82
C TYR A 323 -20.19 -11.18 -11.89
N GLY A 324 -19.11 -11.63 -12.54
CA GLY A 324 -19.15 -12.76 -13.46
C GLY A 324 -19.65 -14.04 -12.77
N PHE A 325 -19.15 -14.36 -11.58
CA PHE A 325 -19.65 -15.50 -10.80
C PHE A 325 -21.12 -15.36 -10.40
N HIS A 326 -21.55 -14.13 -10.09
CA HIS A 326 -22.96 -13.83 -9.79
C HIS A 326 -23.87 -14.09 -10.99
N LEU A 327 -23.48 -13.64 -12.19
CA LEU A 327 -24.23 -13.88 -13.41
C LEU A 327 -24.31 -15.37 -13.75
N ILE A 328 -23.20 -16.11 -13.64
CA ILE A 328 -23.16 -17.55 -13.90
C ILE A 328 -24.14 -18.30 -13.00
N ARG A 329 -24.24 -17.94 -11.71
CA ARG A 329 -25.22 -18.53 -10.78
C ARG A 329 -26.68 -18.25 -11.18
N LYS A 330 -26.92 -17.19 -11.95
CA LYS A 330 -28.23 -16.84 -12.51
C LYS A 330 -28.43 -17.38 -13.93
N GLY A 331 -27.50 -18.19 -14.46
CA GLY A 331 -27.56 -18.69 -15.84
C GLY A 331 -27.31 -17.62 -16.91
N GLN A 332 -26.67 -16.51 -16.54
CA GLN A 332 -26.36 -15.39 -17.44
C GLN A 332 -24.87 -15.32 -17.77
N THR A 333 -24.54 -14.73 -18.92
CA THR A 333 -23.15 -14.52 -19.37
C THR A 333 -22.69 -13.11 -19.07
N LEU A 334 -21.39 -12.94 -18.78
CA LEU A 334 -20.79 -11.61 -18.63
C LEU A 334 -20.76 -10.88 -19.98
N PRO A 335 -21.28 -9.65 -20.08
CA PRO A 335 -21.20 -8.86 -21.30
C PRO A 335 -19.76 -8.61 -21.76
N SER A 336 -19.57 -8.47 -23.07
CA SER A 336 -18.27 -8.13 -23.65
C SER A 336 -17.92 -6.64 -23.53
N ASP A 337 -18.93 -5.76 -23.58
CA ASP A 337 -18.72 -4.32 -23.39
C ASP A 337 -18.48 -4.00 -21.90
N GLU A 338 -17.34 -3.38 -21.62
CA GLU A 338 -16.95 -2.97 -20.28
C GLU A 338 -17.95 -1.97 -19.65
N LYS A 339 -18.55 -1.10 -20.46
CA LYS A 339 -19.55 -0.13 -19.95
C LYS A 339 -20.82 -0.84 -19.46
N GLU A 340 -21.26 -1.87 -20.18
CA GLU A 340 -22.41 -2.69 -19.77
C GLU A 340 -22.11 -3.47 -18.49
N VAL A 341 -20.89 -4.01 -18.37
CA VAL A 341 -20.44 -4.69 -17.15
C VAL A 341 -20.55 -3.76 -15.93
N TYR A 342 -20.03 -2.54 -15.99
CA TYR A 342 -20.11 -1.63 -14.83
C TYR A 342 -21.52 -1.12 -14.54
N ARG A 343 -22.36 -0.94 -15.57
CA ARG A 343 -23.79 -0.63 -15.36
C ARG A 343 -24.48 -1.79 -14.65
N GLY A 344 -24.23 -3.03 -15.11
CA GLY A 344 -24.78 -4.23 -14.50
C GLY A 344 -24.33 -4.45 -13.05
N ILE A 345 -23.06 -4.16 -12.74
CA ILE A 345 -22.56 -4.16 -11.36
C ILE A 345 -23.28 -3.09 -10.54
N ALA A 346 -23.34 -1.84 -11.03
CA ALA A 346 -23.90 -0.70 -10.31
C ALA A 346 -25.41 -0.82 -10.03
N SER A 347 -26.13 -1.56 -10.88
CA SER A 347 -27.55 -1.87 -10.73
C SER A 347 -27.82 -3.10 -9.87
N SER A 348 -26.80 -3.85 -9.44
CA SER A 348 -26.99 -5.04 -8.61
C SER A 348 -27.09 -4.68 -7.13
N ASP A 349 -28.06 -5.24 -6.41
CA ASP A 349 -28.17 -5.07 -4.95
C ASP A 349 -26.97 -5.64 -4.17
N GLU A 350 -26.16 -6.51 -4.78
CA GLU A 350 -24.96 -7.12 -4.18
C GLU A 350 -23.66 -6.36 -4.50
N TYR A 351 -23.71 -5.19 -5.16
CA TYR A 351 -22.50 -4.50 -5.62
C TYR A 351 -21.49 -4.21 -4.51
N VAL A 352 -21.96 -3.80 -3.33
CA VAL A 352 -21.11 -3.56 -2.14
C VAL A 352 -20.41 -4.85 -1.70
N LYS A 353 -21.07 -6.00 -1.81
CA LYS A 353 -20.48 -7.30 -1.49
C LYS A 353 -19.39 -7.67 -2.49
N PHE A 354 -19.56 -7.36 -3.77
CA PHE A 354 -18.49 -7.55 -4.77
C PHE A 354 -17.26 -6.70 -4.46
N VAL A 355 -17.46 -5.42 -4.08
CA VAL A 355 -16.38 -4.52 -3.65
C VAL A 355 -15.65 -5.09 -2.42
N LYS A 356 -16.38 -5.46 -1.36
CA LYS A 356 -15.78 -6.00 -0.13
C LYS A 356 -15.05 -7.32 -0.35
N THR A 357 -15.62 -8.23 -1.15
CA THR A 357 -14.94 -9.48 -1.51
C THR A 357 -13.69 -9.22 -2.32
N GLY A 358 -13.74 -8.30 -3.29
CA GLY A 358 -12.56 -7.92 -4.07
C GLY A 358 -11.44 -7.34 -3.21
N LEU A 359 -11.77 -6.44 -2.26
CA LEU A 359 -10.82 -5.94 -1.27
C LEU A 359 -10.22 -7.08 -0.44
N ARG A 360 -11.05 -8.01 0.04
CA ARG A 360 -10.60 -9.15 0.84
C ARG A 360 -9.60 -10.02 0.10
N GLU A 361 -9.86 -10.33 -1.17
CA GLU A 361 -8.96 -11.14 -2.00
C GLU A 361 -7.59 -10.48 -2.21
N ILE A 362 -7.55 -9.16 -2.33
CA ILE A 362 -6.30 -8.39 -2.47
C ILE A 362 -5.50 -8.41 -1.16
N ILE A 363 -6.16 -8.14 -0.03
CA ILE A 363 -5.48 -7.87 1.25
C ILE A 363 -5.03 -9.15 1.94
N PHE A 364 -5.81 -10.23 1.85
CA PHE A 364 -5.66 -11.40 2.72
C PHE A 364 -4.28 -12.07 2.56
N ARG A 365 -3.90 -12.43 1.33
CA ARG A 365 -2.64 -13.16 1.08
C ARG A 365 -1.41 -12.33 1.49
N PRO A 366 -1.25 -11.07 1.07
CA PRO A 366 -0.13 -10.24 1.52
C PRO A 366 -0.07 -10.05 3.04
N ALA A 367 -1.22 -9.88 3.72
CA ALA A 367 -1.26 -9.71 5.17
C ALA A 367 -0.74 -10.97 5.92
N VAL A 368 -1.15 -12.16 5.48
CA VAL A 368 -0.68 -13.45 6.04
C VAL A 368 0.82 -13.60 5.83
N VAL A 369 1.29 -13.43 4.60
CA VAL A 369 2.72 -13.56 4.27
C VAL A 369 3.56 -12.54 5.03
N GLN A 370 3.09 -11.31 5.19
CA GLN A 370 3.79 -10.28 5.96
C GLN A 370 3.84 -10.58 7.46
N SER A 371 2.80 -11.21 8.01
CA SER A 371 2.82 -11.65 9.41
C SER A 371 3.82 -12.77 9.64
N ILE A 372 3.86 -13.77 8.75
CA ILE A 372 4.84 -14.87 8.79
C ILE A 372 6.26 -14.32 8.61
N LYS A 373 6.46 -13.44 7.61
CA LYS A 373 7.76 -12.79 7.38
C LYS A 373 8.19 -11.98 8.60
N GLY A 374 7.28 -11.27 9.25
CA GLY A 374 7.58 -10.52 10.47
C GLY A 374 8.16 -11.40 11.58
N ILE A 375 7.70 -12.65 11.70
CA ILE A 375 8.25 -13.62 12.66
C ILE A 375 9.70 -13.97 12.30
N LEU A 376 9.97 -14.23 11.03
CA LEU A 376 11.30 -14.59 10.52
C LEU A 376 12.30 -13.43 10.61
N THR A 377 11.87 -12.21 10.27
CA THR A 377 12.76 -11.03 10.22
C THR A 377 12.98 -10.37 11.57
N ALA A 378 12.04 -10.50 12.52
CA ALA A 378 12.26 -10.07 13.89
C ALA A 378 13.06 -11.11 14.71
N GLY A 379 12.98 -12.39 14.33
CA GLY A 379 13.44 -13.51 15.14
C GLY A 379 12.38 -13.94 16.18
N VAL A 380 12.45 -15.19 16.61
CA VAL A 380 11.42 -15.83 17.46
C VAL A 380 11.18 -15.05 18.75
N ILE A 381 12.24 -14.62 19.44
CA ILE A 381 12.17 -13.92 20.73
C ILE A 381 11.47 -12.56 20.61
N LYS A 382 11.87 -11.72 19.64
CA LYS A 382 11.27 -10.38 19.42
C LYS A 382 9.81 -10.48 18.98
N SER A 383 9.50 -11.49 18.18
CA SER A 383 8.14 -11.76 17.70
C SER A 383 7.20 -12.15 18.83
N SER A 384 7.64 -13.04 19.72
CA SER A 384 6.86 -13.43 20.90
C SER A 384 6.56 -12.24 21.82
N LYS A 385 7.56 -11.39 22.08
CA LYS A 385 7.37 -10.16 22.88
C LYS A 385 6.40 -9.17 22.22
N TYR A 386 6.48 -9.00 20.90
CA TYR A 386 5.58 -8.12 20.15
C TYR A 386 4.13 -8.63 20.16
N THR A 387 3.93 -9.92 19.91
CA THR A 387 2.60 -10.56 19.94
C THR A 387 2.00 -10.51 21.34
N ALA A 388 2.80 -10.78 22.39
CA ALA A 388 2.36 -10.66 23.79
C ALA A 388 1.89 -9.24 24.12
N ASN A 389 2.61 -8.21 23.69
CA ASN A 389 2.19 -6.81 23.88
C ASN A 389 0.88 -6.47 23.15
N LYS A 390 0.66 -7.02 21.95
CA LYS A 390 -0.62 -6.83 21.23
C LYS A 390 -1.78 -7.56 21.92
N LEU A 391 -1.56 -8.80 22.36
CA LEU A 391 -2.55 -9.59 23.09
C LEU A 391 -2.88 -8.99 24.44
N GLY A 392 -1.88 -8.53 25.20
CA GLY A 392 -2.09 -7.81 26.46
C GLY A 392 -3.02 -6.60 26.26
N LYS A 393 -2.79 -5.80 25.22
CA LYS A 393 -3.68 -4.67 24.85
C LYS A 393 -5.10 -5.09 24.48
N TRP A 394 -5.28 -6.30 23.94
CA TRP A 394 -6.60 -6.84 23.63
C TRP A 394 -7.35 -7.32 24.89
N ILE A 395 -6.60 -7.74 25.91
CA ILE A 395 -7.11 -8.25 27.19
C ILE A 395 -7.40 -7.12 28.20
N SER A 396 -6.54 -6.10 28.30
CA SER A 396 -6.60 -5.01 29.29
C SER A 396 -7.68 -3.94 29.05
N ARG A 397 -8.91 -4.35 28.70
CA ARG A 397 -10.01 -3.46 28.29
C ARG A 397 -10.59 -2.63 29.45
N PRO A 398 -10.79 -1.31 29.31
CA PRO A 398 -11.98 -0.65 29.83
C PRO A 398 -13.15 -0.88 28.86
N GLN A 399 -14.35 -1.11 29.40
CA GLN A 399 -15.60 -1.24 28.61
C GLN A 399 -15.92 0.03 27.83
#